data_AF-A0A644XD93-F1
#
_entry.id   AF-A0A644XD93-F1
#
_cell.length_a   1.000
_cell.length_b   1.000
_cell.length_c   1.000
_cell.angle_alpha   90.00
_cell.angle_beta   90.00
_cell.angle_gamma   90.00
#
_symmetry.space_group_name_H-M   'P 1'
#
loop_
_entity.id
_entity.type
_entity.pdbx_description
1 polymer ?
#
loop_
_entity_poly.entity_id
_entity_poly.type
_entity_poly.pdbx_seq_one_letter_code
_entity_poly.pdbx_strand_id
1 'polypeptide(L)'
;MNDGEKGFAFRKKTGRAAPRQEERREMMESLAQTRVQINQAYTGFNNTADPDLIESYVYEINALQSRYSYLLRMIKELDEDCAPEVEKMLPAGLERAETL
;
A
#
# COMPACT_ATOMS: atom_id res chain seq x y z
N MET A 1 -8.72 -29.63 47.82
CA MET A 1 -8.26 -29.96 46.46
C MET A 1 -7.75 -28.70 45.79
N ASN A 2 -6.42 -28.66 45.58
CA ASN A 2 -5.57 -27.90 44.66
C ASN A 2 -5.86 -26.43 44.26
N ASP A 3 -4.89 -25.63 44.68
CA ASP A 3 -4.18 -24.48 44.08
C ASP A 3 -4.15 -24.37 42.54
N GLY A 4 -3.89 -23.14 42.05
CA GLY A 4 -3.37 -22.95 40.69
C GLY A 4 -3.41 -21.52 40.16
N GLU A 5 -2.34 -20.77 40.42
CA GLU A 5 -1.97 -19.54 39.71
C GLU A 5 -1.99 -19.71 38.18
N LYS A 6 -2.13 -18.61 37.43
CA LYS A 6 -1.18 -18.24 36.36
C LYS A 6 -1.56 -16.91 35.71
N GLY A 7 -0.70 -15.92 35.91
CA GLY A 7 -0.65 -14.75 35.06
C GLY A 7 -0.36 -15.15 33.61
N PHE A 8 -0.94 -14.40 32.68
CA PHE A 8 -0.47 -14.34 31.32
C PHE A 8 -0.27 -12.87 30.96
N ALA A 9 0.92 -12.39 31.29
CA ALA A 9 1.52 -11.24 30.62
C ALA A 9 1.77 -11.63 29.15
N PHE A 10 0.73 -11.59 28.32
CA PHE A 10 0.92 -11.63 26.88
C PHE A 10 1.16 -10.19 26.42
N ARG A 11 2.41 -9.76 26.45
CA ARG A 11 2.88 -8.61 25.68
C ARG A 11 2.65 -8.96 24.21
N LYS A 12 1.43 -8.70 23.70
CA LYS A 12 1.05 -8.88 22.30
C LYS A 12 1.76 -7.82 21.47
N LYS A 13 3.04 -8.05 21.19
CA LYS A 13 3.86 -7.27 20.28
C LYS A 13 3.51 -7.69 18.84
N THR A 14 2.25 -7.49 18.43
CA THR A 14 1.77 -7.70 17.05
C THR A 14 0.96 -6.49 16.56
N GLY A 15 1.33 -5.29 17.00
CA GLY A 15 0.59 -4.06 16.69
C GLY A 15 1.11 -3.25 15.50
N ARG A 16 2.17 -3.69 14.80
CA ARG A 16 2.81 -2.90 13.73
C ARG A 16 2.45 -3.34 12.31
N ALA A 17 2.01 -4.59 12.12
CA ALA A 17 1.59 -5.11 10.81
C ALA A 17 0.13 -4.76 10.48
N ALA A 18 -0.76 -4.79 11.48
CA ALA A 18 -2.19 -4.44 11.30
C ALA A 18 -2.41 -3.02 10.74
N PRO A 19 -1.79 -1.94 11.27
CA PRO A 19 -2.04 -0.59 10.76
C PRO A 19 -1.54 -0.41 9.32
N ARG A 20 -0.42 -1.05 8.93
CA ARG A 20 0.11 -0.97 7.56
C ARG A 20 -0.75 -1.72 6.55
N GLN A 21 -1.31 -2.86 6.95
CA GLN A 21 -2.21 -3.62 6.10
C GLN A 21 -3.54 -2.89 5.89
N GLU A 22 -4.02 -2.19 6.92
CA GLU A 22 -5.17 -1.29 6.85
C GLU A 22 -4.89 -0.11 5.92
N GLU A 23 -3.75 0.57 6.09
CA GLU A 23 -3.30 1.67 5.23
C GLU A 23 -3.23 1.24 3.75
N ARG A 24 -2.66 0.07 3.47
CA ARG A 24 -2.61 -0.52 2.13
C ARG A 24 -4.01 -0.77 1.57
N ARG A 25 -4.94 -1.27 2.39
CA ARG A 25 -6.33 -1.53 1.97
C ARG A 25 -7.02 -0.23 1.60
N GLU A 26 -6.87 0.83 2.41
CA GLU A 26 -7.44 2.15 2.16
C GLU A 26 -6.88 2.79 0.87
N MET A 27 -5.59 2.63 0.61
CA MET A 27 -4.99 3.09 -0.65
C MET A 27 -5.52 2.32 -1.86
N MET A 28 -5.63 1.00 -1.77
CA MET A 28 -6.19 0.17 -2.85
C MET A 28 -7.65 0.54 -3.14
N GLU A 29 -8.44 0.81 -2.10
CA GLU A 29 -9.80 1.31 -2.24
C GLU A 29 -9.82 2.68 -2.91
N SER A 30 -8.99 3.61 -2.44
CA SER A 30 -8.85 4.94 -3.04
C SER A 30 -8.41 4.88 -4.51
N LEU A 31 -7.55 3.94 -4.86
CA LEU A 31 -7.11 3.70 -6.23
C LEU A 31 -8.26 3.21 -7.11
N ALA A 32 -9.05 2.26 -6.62
CA ALA A 32 -10.23 1.74 -7.31
C ALA A 32 -11.28 2.85 -7.51
N GLN A 33 -11.55 3.66 -6.49
CA GLN A 33 -12.43 4.82 -6.59
C GLN A 33 -11.92 5.84 -7.62
N THR A 34 -10.62 6.14 -7.60
CA THR A 34 -10.00 7.06 -8.57
C THR A 34 -10.18 6.53 -10.00
N ARG A 35 -10.04 5.23 -10.23
CA ARG A 35 -10.29 4.62 -11.55
C ARG A 35 -11.74 4.78 -12.00
N VAL A 36 -12.71 4.66 -11.09
CA VAL A 36 -14.13 4.91 -11.40
C VAL A 36 -14.35 6.38 -11.78
N GLN A 37 -13.79 7.32 -11.01
CA GLN A 37 -13.87 8.75 -11.30
C GLN A 37 -13.27 9.10 -12.66
N ILE A 38 -12.13 8.49 -13.03
CA ILE A 38 -11.53 8.67 -14.36
C ILE A 38 -12.52 8.25 -15.46
N ASN A 39 -13.13 7.07 -15.34
CA ASN A 39 -14.10 6.60 -16.33
C ASN A 39 -15.34 7.50 -16.42
N GLN A 40 -15.80 8.03 -15.28
CA GLN A 40 -16.92 8.97 -15.22
C GLN A 40 -16.56 10.29 -15.92
N ALA A 41 -15.39 10.86 -15.65
CA ALA A 41 -14.91 12.08 -16.29
C ALA A 41 -14.77 11.91 -17.81
N TYR A 42 -14.22 10.76 -18.26
CA TYR A 42 -14.19 10.44 -19.70
C TYR A 42 -15.58 10.32 -20.31
N THR A 43 -16.53 9.72 -19.59
CA THR A 43 -17.92 9.61 -20.07
C THR A 43 -18.56 10.99 -20.18
N GLY A 44 -18.32 11.88 -19.22
CA GLY A 44 -18.78 13.27 -19.26
C GLY A 44 -18.17 14.04 -20.43
N PHE A 45 -16.84 13.96 -20.57
CA PHE A 45 -16.09 14.58 -21.66
C PHE A 45 -16.63 14.17 -23.04
N ASN A 46 -16.83 12.87 -23.27
CA ASN A 46 -17.30 12.34 -24.55
C ASN A 46 -18.71 12.78 -24.93
N ASN A 47 -19.54 13.12 -23.94
CA ASN A 47 -20.93 13.55 -24.14
C ASN A 47 -21.10 15.07 -24.13
N THR A 48 -20.02 15.83 -23.97
CA THR A 48 -20.04 17.28 -23.81
C THR A 48 -19.56 17.98 -25.07
N ALA A 49 -20.27 19.03 -25.48
CA ALA A 49 -19.88 19.90 -26.61
C ALA A 49 -19.55 21.34 -26.17
N ASP A 50 -19.79 21.69 -24.91
CA ASP A 50 -19.49 23.00 -24.35
C ASP A 50 -17.96 23.14 -24.14
N PRO A 51 -17.30 24.12 -24.77
CA PRO A 51 -15.84 24.30 -24.69
C PRO A 51 -15.33 24.53 -23.26
N ASP A 52 -16.04 25.31 -22.44
CA ASP A 52 -15.60 25.59 -21.06
C ASP A 52 -15.67 24.31 -20.21
N LEU A 53 -16.72 23.50 -20.44
CA LEU A 53 -16.90 22.24 -19.74
C LEU A 53 -15.91 21.17 -20.23
N ILE A 54 -15.57 21.16 -21.52
CA ILE A 54 -14.50 20.33 -22.10
C ILE A 54 -13.16 20.66 -21.43
N GLU A 55 -12.81 21.94 -21.29
CA GLU A 55 -11.59 22.35 -20.60
C GLU A 55 -11.58 21.88 -19.13
N SER A 56 -12.69 22.03 -18.40
CA SER A 56 -12.83 21.51 -17.03
C SER A 56 -12.54 20.01 -16.96
N TYR A 57 -13.11 19.22 -17.87
CA TYR A 57 -12.89 17.78 -17.91
C TYR A 57 -11.44 17.40 -18.23
N VAL A 58 -10.74 18.16 -19.08
CA VAL A 58 -9.30 17.95 -19.33
C VAL A 58 -8.51 18.12 -18.04
N TYR A 59 -8.75 19.20 -17.27
CA TYR A 59 -8.09 19.41 -15.98
C TYR A 59 -8.45 18.33 -14.97
N GLU A 60 -9.72 17.93 -14.90
CA GLU A 60 -10.18 16.88 -13.98
C GLU A 60 -9.53 15.53 -14.30
N ILE A 61 -9.52 15.10 -15.56
CA ILE A 61 -8.89 13.85 -16.00
C ILE A 61 -7.39 13.87 -15.65
N ASN A 62 -6.69 14.97 -15.93
CA ASN A 62 -5.27 15.10 -15.61
C ASN A 62 -4.99 15.03 -14.10
N ALA A 63 -5.82 15.68 -13.28
CA ALA A 63 -5.72 15.63 -11.83
C ALA A 63 -5.95 14.20 -11.30
N LEU A 64 -6.97 13.51 -11.82
CA LEU A 64 -7.28 12.13 -11.46
C LEU A 64 -6.18 11.14 -11.89
N GLN A 65 -5.61 11.30 -13.08
CA GLN A 65 -4.46 10.50 -13.53
C GLN A 65 -3.22 10.72 -12.65
N SER A 66 -2.98 11.96 -12.23
CA SER A 66 -1.90 12.29 -11.30
C SER A 66 -2.11 11.62 -9.94
N ARG A 67 -3.34 11.69 -9.40
CA ARG A 67 -3.74 10.99 -8.17
C ARG A 67 -3.56 9.47 -8.29
N TYR A 68 -3.99 8.88 -9.40
CA TYR A 68 -3.85 7.45 -9.66
C TYR A 68 -2.37 7.02 -9.66
N SER A 69 -1.53 7.78 -10.36
CA SER A 69 -0.08 7.53 -10.43
C SER A 69 0.59 7.65 -9.06
N TYR A 70 0.18 8.63 -8.26
CA TYR A 70 0.66 8.80 -6.89
C TYR A 70 0.29 7.61 -5.99
N LEU A 71 -0.98 7.20 -6.00
CA LEU A 71 -1.46 6.06 -5.20
C LEU A 71 -0.73 4.76 -5.60
N LEU A 72 -0.49 4.53 -6.89
CA LEU A 72 0.29 3.38 -7.35
C LEU A 72 1.72 3.38 -6.80
N ARG A 73 2.37 4.54 -6.73
CA ARG A 73 3.72 4.64 -6.15
C ARG A 73 3.69 4.35 -4.65
N MET A 74 2.75 4.94 -3.93
CA MET A 74 2.63 4.75 -2.47
C MET A 74 2.34 3.29 -2.10
N ILE A 75 1.47 2.61 -2.84
CA ILE A 75 1.19 1.18 -2.63
C ILE A 75 2.44 0.34 -2.89
N LYS A 76 3.20 0.63 -3.95
CA LYS A 76 4.47 -0.06 -4.23
C LYS A 76 5.48 0.15 -3.11
N GLU A 77 5.67 1.39 -2.67
CA GLU A 77 6.59 1.71 -1.56
C GLU A 77 6.21 0.94 -0.29
N LEU A 78 4.91 0.85 0.05
CA LEU A 78 4.44 0.03 1.17
C LEU A 78 4.70 -1.47 0.99
N ASP A 79 4.57 -2.00 -0.23
CA ASP A 79 4.82 -3.41 -0.52
C ASP A 79 6.32 -3.74 -0.40
N GLU A 80 7.22 -2.85 -0.86
CA GLU A 80 8.68 -2.99 -0.72
C GLU A 80 9.14 -2.79 0.73
N ASP A 81 8.60 -1.82 1.45
CA ASP A 81 8.89 -1.56 2.88
C ASP A 81 8.33 -2.65 3.82
N CYS A 82 7.42 -3.50 3.33
CA CYS A 82 6.94 -4.68 4.04
C CYS A 82 7.87 -5.90 3.86
N ALA A 83 8.78 -5.87 2.87
CA ALA A 83 9.81 -6.88 2.66
C ALA A 83 11.24 -6.35 2.92
N PRO A 84 11.64 -6.14 4.18
CA PRO A 84 13.07 -6.15 4.47
C PRO A 84 13.43 -6.93 5.74
N GLU A 85 13.53 -8.27 5.69
CA GLU A 85 14.29 -9.02 6.72
C GLU A 85 14.66 -10.49 6.34
N VAL A 86 14.93 -10.83 5.07
CA VAL A 86 15.54 -12.16 4.74
C VAL A 86 16.95 -12.07 4.18
N GLU A 87 17.32 -10.95 3.56
CA GLU A 87 18.62 -10.83 2.89
C GLU A 87 19.77 -10.37 3.81
N LYS A 88 19.45 -9.90 5.03
CA LYS A 88 20.45 -9.49 6.05
C LYS A 88 20.82 -10.61 7.01
N MET A 89 20.26 -11.80 6.84
CA MET A 89 20.48 -12.96 7.72
C MET A 89 21.54 -13.94 7.19
N LEU A 90 22.19 -13.64 6.06
CA LEU A 90 23.36 -14.40 5.64
C LEU A 90 24.53 -14.02 6.56
N PRO A 91 25.05 -14.91 7.43
CA PRO A 91 26.24 -14.59 8.18
C PRO A 91 27.38 -14.37 7.18
N ALA A 92 27.88 -13.14 7.13
CA ALA A 92 29.18 -12.82 6.56
C ALA A 92 30.23 -13.50 7.44
N GLY A 93 30.50 -14.77 7.16
CA GLY A 93 31.41 -15.56 7.99
C GLY A 93 31.24 -17.06 7.82
N LEU A 94 31.53 -17.58 6.63
CA LEU A 94 32.11 -18.91 6.51
C LEU A 94 33.50 -18.80 5.87
N GLU A 95 34.31 -17.91 6.44
CA GLU A 95 35.76 -18.07 6.40
C GLU A 95 36.12 -19.09 7.48
N ARG A 96 36.71 -20.20 7.03
CA ARG A 96 37.56 -21.15 7.79
C ARG A 96 36.84 -22.16 8.70
N ALA A 97 36.81 -23.40 8.22
CA ALA A 97 37.49 -24.55 8.84
C ALA A 97 37.31 -25.75 7.89
N GLU A 98 38.41 -26.23 7.28
CA GLU A 98 39.04 -27.53 7.59
C GLU A 98 38.29 -28.70 6.91
N THR A 99 38.88 -29.72 6.29
CA THR A 99 40.15 -30.43 6.56
C THR A 99 40.41 -31.41 5.40
N LEU A 100 41.70 -31.77 5.23
CA LEU A 100 42.32 -32.82 4.39
C LEU A 100 42.69 -32.46 2.94
#